data_AF-A0A2N1WCL2-F1
#
_entry.id   AF-A0A2N1WCL2-F1
#
_cell.length_a   1.000
_cell.length_b   1.000
_cell.length_c   1.000
_cell.angle_alpha   90.00
_cell.angle_beta   90.00
_cell.angle_gamma   90.00
#
_symmetry.space_group_name_H-M   'P 1'
#
loop_
_entity.id
_entity.type
_entity.pdbx_description
1 polymer ?
#
loop_
_entity_poly.entity_id
_entity_poly.type
_entity_poly.pdbx_seq_one_letter_code
_entity_poly.pdbx_strand_id
1 'polypeptide(L)'
;SQIENPRFIALDFGIVGSLSETDRFYLAENFTAMFARDYQRIAQLHIDAGWMPASLDLEELTADVRTVCEPYFSRPLSEIALGEVLLKIFQMARKNQLTIQPQLILLQKTLLNIEGLGRTLDPQLDLWAVAQPVLADILREQRRPRAIAKRLRAQLPGWLKAAPHMPELVHSYLQQAVRGDATLRLRSEDLAELASVTRSGQRRTVFAILGAALGIMATVLHGLEAGGVRYAGVPLAAWLLGAGAFAAFIAAWPRQR
;
A
#
# COMPACT_ATOMS: atom_id res chain seq x y z
N SER A 1 7.32 39.22 -48.57
CA SER A 1 6.53 38.00 -48.85
C SER A 1 5.73 37.66 -47.61
N GLN A 2 4.41 37.69 -47.70
CA GLN A 2 3.54 37.25 -46.61
C GLN A 2 3.64 35.73 -46.51
N ILE A 3 4.12 35.22 -45.38
CA ILE A 3 4.22 33.79 -45.13
C ILE A 3 2.82 33.32 -44.72
N GLU A 4 1.98 32.99 -45.70
CA GLU A 4 0.62 32.49 -45.46
C GLU A 4 0.59 31.07 -44.87
N ASN A 5 1.73 30.37 -44.83
CA ASN A 5 1.87 29.05 -44.19
C ASN A 5 3.29 28.86 -43.63
N PRO A 6 3.55 29.24 -42.37
CA PRO A 6 4.84 28.97 -41.74
C PRO A 6 5.07 27.47 -41.66
N ARG A 7 6.24 27.01 -42.14
CA ARG A 7 6.65 25.60 -42.11
C ARG A 7 7.82 25.42 -41.15
N PHE A 8 7.70 24.46 -40.24
CA PHE A 8 8.79 24.02 -39.38
C PHE A 8 9.54 22.86 -40.03
N ILE A 9 10.86 22.96 -40.14
CA ILE A 9 11.73 21.91 -40.66
C ILE A 9 12.77 21.60 -39.58
N ALA A 10 12.74 20.38 -39.04
CA ALA A 10 13.75 19.90 -38.11
C ALA A 10 14.99 19.44 -38.89
N LEU A 11 16.16 19.98 -38.54
CA LEU A 11 17.43 19.69 -39.21
C LEU A 11 18.35 18.78 -38.37
N ASP A 12 18.17 18.76 -37.04
CA ASP A 12 19.01 17.98 -36.12
C ASP A 12 18.20 16.85 -35.45
N PHE A 13 18.77 15.64 -35.52
CA PHE A 13 18.24 14.41 -34.92
C PHE A 13 19.27 13.76 -33.97
N GLY A 14 20.27 14.50 -33.50
CA GLY A 14 21.32 14.00 -32.60
C GLY A 14 20.81 13.59 -31.21
N ILE A 15 19.63 14.06 -30.80
CA ILE A 15 19.00 13.78 -29.50
C ILE A 15 17.59 13.21 -29.76
N VAL A 16 17.53 11.92 -30.12
CA VAL A 16 16.26 11.20 -30.37
C VAL A 16 16.15 10.01 -29.43
N GLY A 17 14.97 9.83 -28.83
CA GLY A 17 14.66 8.71 -27.95
C GLY A 17 13.33 8.08 -28.31
N SER A 18 13.18 6.81 -28.00
CA SER A 18 11.92 6.08 -28.15
C SER A 18 11.28 5.86 -26.79
N LEU A 19 10.00 6.19 -26.67
CA LEU A 19 9.17 5.82 -25.52
C LEU A 19 8.27 4.65 -25.91
N SER A 20 8.18 3.64 -25.05
CA SER A 20 7.23 2.55 -25.25
C SER A 20 5.78 3.07 -25.20
N GLU A 21 4.83 2.33 -25.79
CA GLU A 21 3.40 2.69 -25.67
C GLU A 21 2.95 2.79 -24.20
N THR A 22 3.48 1.91 -23.37
CA THR A 22 3.22 1.86 -21.92
C THR A 22 3.80 3.08 -21.21
N ASP A 23 5.05 3.47 -21.48
CA ASP A 23 5.65 4.65 -20.86
C ASP A 23 4.90 5.93 -21.28
N ARG A 24 4.53 6.02 -22.57
CA ARG A 24 3.70 7.13 -23.07
C ARG A 24 2.35 7.23 -22.35
N PHE A 25 1.76 6.09 -21.99
CA PHE A 25 0.52 6.04 -21.20
C PHE A 25 0.72 6.64 -19.82
N TYR A 26 1.67 6.09 -19.07
CA TYR A 26 1.91 6.47 -17.68
C TYR A 26 2.39 7.92 -17.58
N LEU A 27 3.19 8.40 -18.53
CA LEU A 27 3.54 9.81 -18.63
C LEU A 27 2.29 10.68 -18.85
N ALA A 28 1.42 10.30 -19.79
CA ALA A 28 0.23 11.10 -20.08
C ALA A 28 -0.77 11.11 -18.91
N GLU A 29 -0.98 9.97 -18.24
CA GLU A 29 -1.79 9.90 -17.02
C GLU A 29 -1.16 10.72 -15.88
N ASN A 30 0.17 10.67 -15.70
CA ASN A 30 0.85 11.44 -14.66
C ASN A 30 0.70 12.94 -14.87
N PHE A 31 0.93 13.45 -16.08
CA PHE A 31 0.71 14.87 -16.39
C PHE A 31 -0.75 15.28 -16.22
N THR A 32 -1.69 14.39 -16.58
CA THR A 32 -3.11 14.66 -16.38
C THR A 32 -3.49 14.72 -14.90
N ALA A 33 -2.97 13.79 -14.09
CA ALA A 33 -3.17 13.77 -12.64
C ALA A 33 -2.54 14.99 -11.96
N MET A 34 -1.38 15.46 -12.46
CA MET A 34 -0.77 16.72 -12.03
C MET A 34 -1.69 17.92 -12.25
N PHE A 35 -2.38 18.02 -13.40
CA PHE A 35 -3.35 19.10 -13.61
C PHE A 35 -4.53 19.06 -12.63
N ALA A 36 -5.02 17.86 -12.34
CA ALA A 36 -6.09 17.65 -11.38
C ALA A 36 -5.64 17.84 -9.92
N ARG A 37 -4.33 18.05 -9.67
CA ARG A 37 -3.70 18.03 -8.34
C ARG A 37 -3.98 16.73 -7.58
N ASP A 38 -4.11 15.63 -8.33
CA ASP A 38 -4.37 14.30 -7.79
C ASP A 38 -3.05 13.62 -7.43
N TYR A 39 -2.52 14.00 -6.28
CA TYR A 39 -1.23 13.49 -5.76
C TYR A 39 -1.25 11.98 -5.49
N GLN A 40 -2.40 11.46 -5.05
CA GLN A 40 -2.57 10.03 -4.81
C GLN A 40 -2.49 9.25 -6.12
N ARG A 41 -3.14 9.76 -7.18
CA ARG A 41 -3.06 9.15 -8.51
C ARG A 41 -1.65 9.20 -9.07
N ILE A 42 -0.92 10.31 -8.90
CA ILE A 42 0.49 10.41 -9.30
C ILE A 42 1.32 9.31 -8.61
N ALA A 43 1.20 9.18 -7.29
CA ALA A 43 1.92 8.17 -6.52
C ALA A 43 1.59 6.75 -7.01
N GLN A 44 0.30 6.44 -7.20
CA GLN A 44 -0.15 5.14 -7.70
C GLN A 44 0.42 4.83 -9.09
N LEU A 45 0.39 5.80 -10.02
CA LEU A 45 0.91 5.63 -11.37
C LEU A 45 2.41 5.34 -11.39
N HIS A 46 3.19 5.89 -10.46
CA HIS A 46 4.62 5.59 -10.35
C HIS A 46 4.88 4.15 -9.90
N ILE A 47 4.03 3.60 -9.02
CA ILE A 47 4.09 2.19 -8.61
C ILE A 47 3.63 1.29 -9.76
N ASP A 48 2.50 1.59 -10.39
CA ASP A 48 1.92 0.82 -11.50
C ASP A 48 2.83 0.77 -12.74
N ALA A 49 3.60 1.83 -12.98
CA ALA A 49 4.60 1.90 -14.05
C ALA A 49 5.90 1.13 -13.72
N GLY A 50 6.05 0.65 -12.49
CA GLY A 50 7.28 0.04 -12.00
C GLY A 50 8.44 1.02 -11.83
N TRP A 51 8.16 2.32 -11.74
CA TRP A 51 9.16 3.36 -11.47
C TRP A 51 9.47 3.46 -9.98
N MET A 52 8.54 3.01 -9.12
CA MET A 52 8.68 2.89 -7.66
C MET A 52 8.47 1.44 -7.23
N PRO A 53 9.21 0.93 -6.23
CA PRO A 53 8.91 -0.35 -5.59
C PRO A 53 7.46 -0.43 -5.09
N ALA A 54 6.81 -1.58 -5.31
CA ALA A 54 5.46 -1.83 -4.78
C ALA A 54 5.41 -2.01 -3.25
N SER A 55 6.56 -2.06 -2.58
CA SER A 55 6.67 -2.15 -1.12
C SER A 55 6.59 -0.80 -0.41
N LEU A 56 6.59 0.31 -1.14
CA LEU A 56 6.47 1.66 -0.57
C LEU A 56 5.06 1.89 -0.05
N ASP A 57 4.97 2.63 1.05
CA ASP A 57 3.70 3.12 1.56
C ASP A 57 3.13 4.19 0.62
N LEU A 58 1.90 3.99 0.15
CA LEU A 58 1.26 4.88 -0.81
C LEU A 58 0.95 6.25 -0.20
N GLU A 59 0.59 6.32 1.09
CA GLU A 59 0.32 7.59 1.77
C GLU A 59 1.61 8.39 1.96
N GLU A 60 2.71 7.73 2.34
CA GLU A 60 4.03 8.36 2.44
C GLU A 60 4.48 8.92 1.08
N LEU A 61 4.39 8.10 0.03
CA LEU A 61 4.72 8.55 -1.33
C LEU A 61 3.82 9.70 -1.79
N THR A 62 2.53 9.68 -1.43
CA THR A 62 1.59 10.76 -1.74
C THR A 62 1.97 12.07 -1.04
N ALA A 63 2.40 12.00 0.22
CA ALA A 63 2.87 13.16 0.98
C ALA A 63 4.16 13.75 0.38
N ASP A 64 5.09 12.90 -0.03
CA ASP A 64 6.31 13.31 -0.73
C ASP A 64 6.00 14.00 -2.07
N VAL A 65 5.14 13.38 -2.88
CA VAL A 65 4.69 13.94 -4.16
C VAL A 65 4.03 15.30 -3.96
N ARG A 66 3.15 15.44 -2.97
CA ARG A 66 2.51 16.72 -2.63
C ARG A 66 3.56 17.77 -2.29
N THR A 67 4.52 17.43 -1.42
CA THR A 67 5.58 18.36 -0.98
C THR A 67 6.40 18.88 -2.17
N VAL A 68 6.64 18.03 -3.17
CA VAL A 68 7.37 18.42 -4.39
C VAL A 68 6.50 19.25 -5.33
N CYS A 69 5.22 18.90 -5.49
CA CYS A 69 4.36 19.49 -6.51
C CYS A 69 3.64 20.78 -6.07
N GLU A 70 3.23 20.89 -4.81
CA GLU A 70 2.44 22.00 -4.27
C GLU A 70 3.08 23.39 -4.51
N PRO A 71 4.41 23.59 -4.36
CA PRO A 71 5.03 24.89 -4.61
C PRO A 71 4.83 25.41 -6.04
N TYR A 72 4.69 24.53 -7.04
CA TYR A 72 4.50 24.92 -8.43
C TYR A 72 3.05 25.33 -8.70
N PHE A 73 2.11 24.64 -8.06
CA PHE A 73 0.68 24.91 -8.20
C PHE A 73 0.19 26.11 -7.38
N SER A 74 1.08 26.79 -6.68
CA SER A 74 0.82 28.09 -6.06
C SER A 74 0.78 29.25 -7.06
N ARG A 75 1.23 29.04 -8.30
CA ARG A 75 1.20 30.00 -9.41
C ARG A 75 0.15 29.59 -10.46
N PRO A 76 -0.33 30.53 -11.30
CA PRO A 76 -1.13 30.19 -12.48
C PRO A 76 -0.41 29.15 -13.33
N LEU A 77 -1.14 28.16 -13.87
CA LEU A 77 -0.57 27.11 -14.73
C LEU A 77 0.24 27.73 -15.87
N SER A 78 -0.23 28.82 -16.47
CA SER A 78 0.46 29.56 -17.54
C SER A 78 1.89 30.00 -17.22
N GLU A 79 2.27 30.11 -15.95
CA GLU A 79 3.61 30.52 -15.53
C GLU A 79 4.53 29.34 -15.20
N ILE A 80 3.97 28.14 -15.03
CA ILE A 80 4.71 26.94 -14.63
C ILE A 80 5.52 26.42 -15.82
N ALA A 81 6.83 26.26 -15.61
CA ALA A 81 7.68 25.65 -16.62
C ALA A 81 7.62 24.12 -16.53
N LEU A 82 7.06 23.47 -17.56
CA LEU A 82 6.89 22.01 -17.61
C LEU A 82 8.24 21.29 -17.43
N GLY A 83 9.29 21.79 -18.07
CA GLY A 83 10.65 21.25 -17.98
C GLY A 83 11.24 21.32 -16.57
N GLU A 84 10.94 22.37 -15.80
CA GLU A 84 11.41 22.51 -14.41
C GLU A 84 10.73 21.53 -13.46
N VAL A 85 9.40 21.37 -13.61
CA VAL A 85 8.64 20.42 -12.78
C VAL A 85 9.12 18.99 -13.05
N LEU A 86 9.27 18.62 -14.32
CA LEU A 86 9.87 17.35 -14.72
C LEU A 86 11.26 17.14 -14.12
N LEU A 87 12.14 18.15 -14.22
CA LEU A 87 13.50 18.07 -13.68
C LEU A 87 13.51 17.78 -12.17
N LYS A 88 12.59 18.38 -11.40
CA LYS A 88 12.50 18.13 -9.96
C LYS A 88 11.93 16.76 -9.61
N ILE A 89 10.93 16.28 -10.35
CA ILE A 89 10.39 14.92 -10.17
C ILE A 89 11.51 13.89 -10.40
N PHE A 90 12.32 14.08 -11.44
CA PHE A 90 13.44 13.20 -11.76
C PHE A 90 14.56 13.29 -10.72
N GLN A 91 14.85 14.48 -10.20
CA GLN A 91 15.82 14.64 -9.11
C GLN A 91 15.37 13.93 -7.82
N MET A 92 14.08 14.00 -7.48
CA MET A 92 13.50 13.27 -6.36
C MET A 92 13.62 11.76 -6.57
N ALA A 93 13.26 11.27 -7.76
CA ALA A 93 13.41 9.87 -8.11
C ALA A 93 14.87 9.38 -7.96
N ARG A 94 15.86 10.19 -8.38
CA ARG A 94 17.28 9.87 -8.17
C ARG A 94 17.67 9.83 -6.70
N LYS A 95 17.16 10.78 -5.88
CA LYS A 95 17.44 10.83 -4.44
C LYS A 95 16.94 9.57 -3.72
N ASN A 96 15.81 9.02 -4.17
CA ASN A 96 15.23 7.78 -3.67
C ASN A 96 15.81 6.52 -4.35
N GLN A 97 16.99 6.62 -4.96
CA GLN A 97 17.75 5.50 -5.55
C GLN A 97 17.00 4.74 -6.65
N LEU A 98 16.07 5.42 -7.34
CA LEU A 98 15.31 4.83 -8.42
C LEU A 98 16.13 4.86 -9.70
N THR A 99 16.04 3.77 -10.47
CA THR A 99 16.71 3.67 -11.76
C THR A 99 15.88 4.40 -12.81
N ILE A 100 16.25 5.64 -13.10
CA ILE A 100 15.61 6.42 -14.15
C ILE A 100 16.08 5.90 -15.51
N GLN A 101 15.13 5.55 -16.37
CA GLN A 101 15.45 5.07 -17.71
C GLN A 101 16.04 6.20 -18.57
N PRO A 102 17.14 5.97 -19.33
CA PRO A 102 17.79 7.00 -20.13
C PRO A 102 16.87 7.75 -21.10
N GLN A 103 15.87 7.07 -21.69
CA GLN A 103 14.93 7.72 -22.61
C GLN A 103 14.06 8.79 -21.93
N LEU A 104 13.81 8.66 -20.63
CA LEU A 104 13.05 9.62 -19.87
C LEU A 104 13.87 10.89 -19.57
N ILE A 105 15.19 10.73 -19.34
CA ILE A 105 16.13 11.86 -19.24
C ILE A 105 16.21 12.62 -20.57
N LEU A 106 16.18 11.90 -21.68
CA LEU A 106 16.20 12.51 -23.00
C LEU A 106 14.93 13.32 -23.26
N LEU A 107 13.76 12.75 -22.95
CA LEU A 107 12.49 13.46 -23.01
C LEU A 107 12.53 14.76 -22.21
N GLN A 108 13.06 14.71 -20.99
CA GLN A 108 13.22 15.90 -20.15
C GLN A 108 14.11 16.96 -20.81
N LYS A 109 15.26 16.58 -21.37
CA LYS A 109 16.16 17.50 -22.08
C LYS A 109 15.48 18.12 -23.31
N THR A 110 14.76 17.30 -24.09
CA THR A 110 14.02 17.76 -25.26
C THR A 110 12.93 18.75 -24.86
N LEU A 111 12.16 18.47 -23.81
CA LEU A 111 11.12 19.37 -23.31
C LEU A 111 11.69 20.70 -22.81
N LEU A 112 12.76 20.67 -22.01
CA LEU A 112 13.45 21.89 -21.55
C LEU A 112 13.93 22.77 -22.73
N ASN A 113 14.51 22.14 -23.76
CA ASN A 113 15.03 22.87 -24.92
C ASN A 113 13.89 23.47 -25.76
N ILE A 114 12.85 22.67 -26.05
CA ILE A 114 11.67 23.13 -26.82
C ILE A 114 10.93 24.23 -26.06
N GLU A 115 10.79 24.11 -24.74
CA GLU A 115 10.17 25.13 -23.91
C GLU A 115 10.97 26.43 -23.91
N GLY A 116 12.30 26.35 -23.74
CA GLY A 116 13.16 27.52 -23.80
C GLY A 116 13.06 28.23 -25.15
N LEU A 117 13.04 27.46 -26.25
CA LEU A 117 12.88 28.01 -27.60
C LEU A 117 11.47 28.57 -27.83
N GLY A 118 10.44 27.86 -27.37
CA GLY A 118 9.04 28.28 -27.46
C GLY A 118 8.80 29.61 -26.73
N ARG A 119 9.30 29.75 -25.50
CA ARG A 119 9.21 30.99 -24.73
C ARG A 119 10.06 32.14 -25.30
N THR A 120 11.11 31.82 -26.06
CA THR A 120 11.88 32.83 -26.80
C THR A 120 11.07 33.40 -27.97
N LEU A 121 10.24 32.57 -28.61
CA LEU A 121 9.39 32.97 -29.74
C LEU A 121 8.07 33.63 -29.29
N ASP A 122 7.46 33.08 -28.23
CA ASP A 122 6.24 33.59 -27.60
C ASP A 122 6.42 33.58 -26.08
N PRO A 123 6.77 34.74 -25.47
CA PRO A 123 6.95 34.85 -24.02
C PRO A 123 5.70 34.59 -23.20
N GLN A 124 4.50 34.64 -23.81
CA GLN A 124 3.22 34.40 -23.14
C GLN A 124 2.68 32.99 -23.38
N LEU A 125 3.49 32.11 -24.01
CA LEU A 125 3.11 30.74 -24.31
C LEU A 125 2.76 29.95 -23.04
N ASP A 126 1.48 29.61 -22.89
CA ASP A 126 1.01 28.63 -21.92
C ASP A 126 1.27 27.22 -22.46
N LEU A 127 2.42 26.65 -22.08
CA LEU A 127 2.83 25.32 -22.51
C LEU A 127 1.86 24.23 -22.01
N TRP A 128 1.17 24.45 -20.88
CA TRP A 128 0.20 23.50 -20.37
C TRP A 128 -1.08 23.46 -21.17
N ALA A 129 -1.61 24.62 -21.55
CA ALA A 129 -2.78 24.70 -22.42
C ALA A 129 -2.54 24.02 -23.78
N VAL A 130 -1.31 24.15 -24.31
CA VAL A 130 -0.91 23.51 -25.57
C VAL A 130 -0.72 21.99 -25.42
N ALA A 131 -0.18 21.53 -24.29
CA ALA A 131 0.08 20.11 -24.06
C ALA A 131 -1.21 19.30 -23.75
N GLN A 132 -2.20 19.90 -23.08
CA GLN A 132 -3.43 19.22 -22.64
C GLN A 132 -4.14 18.41 -23.75
N PRO A 133 -4.43 18.96 -24.96
CA PRO A 133 -5.10 18.18 -26.00
C PRO A 133 -4.27 16.99 -26.48
N VAL A 134 -2.94 17.16 -26.56
CA VAL A 134 -2.01 16.09 -26.97
C VAL A 134 -2.03 14.94 -25.96
N LEU A 135 -2.02 15.25 -24.66
CA LEU A 135 -2.11 14.25 -23.59
C LEU A 135 -3.45 13.52 -23.64
N ALA A 136 -4.56 14.24 -23.80
CA ALA A 136 -5.89 13.66 -23.91
C ALA A 136 -6.01 12.70 -25.10
N ASP A 137 -5.42 13.05 -26.24
CA ASP A 137 -5.39 12.21 -27.43
C ASP A 137 -4.57 10.93 -27.21
N ILE A 138 -3.42 11.02 -26.53
CA ILE A 138 -2.62 9.83 -26.16
C ILE A 138 -3.45 8.88 -25.29
N LEU A 139 -4.12 9.41 -24.25
CA LEU A 139 -4.94 8.60 -23.35
C LEU A 139 -6.14 7.97 -24.09
N ARG A 140 -6.78 8.74 -24.97
CA ARG A 140 -7.90 8.26 -25.78
C ARG A 140 -7.46 7.16 -26.73
N GLU A 141 -6.34 7.32 -27.43
CA GLU A 141 -5.80 6.34 -28.38
C GLU A 141 -5.56 4.98 -27.70
N GLN A 142 -5.06 5.00 -26.46
CA GLN A 142 -4.81 3.76 -25.70
C GLN A 142 -6.07 3.10 -25.16
N ARG A 143 -7.12 3.88 -24.86
CA ARG A 143 -8.43 3.36 -24.44
C ARG A 143 -9.30 2.93 -25.62
N ARG A 144 -8.85 3.10 -26.87
CA ARG A 144 -9.64 2.67 -28.05
C ARG A 144 -9.85 1.15 -28.05
N PRO A 145 -11.07 0.67 -28.34
CA PRO A 145 -11.35 -0.77 -28.45
C PRO A 145 -10.42 -1.49 -29.43
N ARG A 146 -10.01 -0.82 -30.51
CA ARG A 146 -9.04 -1.35 -31.49
C ARG A 146 -7.65 -1.55 -30.89
N ALA A 147 -7.18 -0.64 -30.03
CA ALA A 147 -5.88 -0.77 -29.35
C ALA A 147 -5.92 -1.94 -28.35
N ILE A 148 -7.00 -2.06 -27.59
CA ILE A 148 -7.24 -3.19 -26.67
C ILE A 148 -7.28 -4.51 -27.45
N ALA A 149 -8.03 -4.58 -28.54
CA ALA A 149 -8.11 -5.77 -29.39
C ALA A 149 -6.74 -6.14 -29.98
N LYS A 150 -5.94 -5.16 -30.41
CA LYS A 150 -4.56 -5.38 -30.89
C LYS A 150 -3.67 -5.95 -29.79
N ARG A 151 -3.75 -5.44 -28.55
CA ARG A 151 -2.99 -5.96 -27.39
C ARG A 151 -3.39 -7.39 -27.03
N LEU A 152 -4.70 -7.66 -26.96
CA LEU A 152 -5.22 -9.01 -26.73
C LEU A 152 -4.74 -9.99 -27.81
N ARG A 153 -4.78 -9.57 -29.09
CA ARG A 153 -4.27 -10.37 -30.20
C ARG A 153 -2.76 -10.61 -30.13
N ALA A 154 -1.99 -9.64 -29.64
CA ALA A 154 -0.55 -9.78 -29.45
C ALA A 154 -0.19 -10.73 -28.29
N GLN A 155 -1.03 -10.80 -27.24
CA GLN A 155 -0.82 -11.70 -26.09
C GLN A 155 -1.40 -13.11 -26.28
N LEU A 156 -2.31 -13.28 -27.23
CA LEU A 156 -2.96 -14.55 -27.60
C LEU A 156 -1.98 -15.73 -27.79
N PRO A 157 -0.82 -15.58 -28.47
CA PRO A 157 0.16 -16.65 -28.58
C PRO A 157 0.75 -17.09 -27.23
N GLY A 158 0.91 -16.16 -26.29
CA GLY A 158 1.37 -16.45 -24.93
C GLY A 158 0.32 -17.24 -24.15
N TRP A 159 -0.95 -16.87 -24.28
CA TRP A 159 -2.06 -17.61 -23.66
C TRP A 159 -2.23 -19.00 -24.26
N LEU A 160 -2.08 -19.15 -25.57
CA LEU A 160 -2.11 -20.46 -26.23
C LEU A 160 -0.97 -21.38 -25.75
N LYS A 161 0.20 -20.82 -25.45
CA LYS A 161 1.33 -21.57 -24.84
C LYS A 161 1.07 -21.93 -23.37
N ALA A 162 0.35 -21.08 -22.63
CA ALA A 162 0.02 -21.32 -21.22
C ALA A 162 -1.24 -22.17 -21.02
N ALA A 163 -2.12 -22.25 -22.03
CA ALA A 163 -3.38 -22.99 -22.00
C ALA A 163 -3.25 -24.47 -21.60
N PRO A 164 -2.20 -25.22 -22.03
CA PRO A 164 -2.03 -26.61 -21.60
C PRO A 164 -1.76 -26.79 -20.11
N HIS A 165 -1.20 -25.77 -19.43
CA HIS A 165 -0.85 -25.85 -18.00
C HIS A 165 -1.94 -25.27 -17.09
N MET A 166 -2.87 -24.48 -17.65
CA MET A 166 -4.01 -23.89 -16.95
C MET A 166 -4.91 -24.91 -16.22
N PRO A 167 -5.26 -26.08 -16.81
CA PRO A 167 -6.09 -27.08 -16.13
C PRO A 167 -5.46 -27.60 -14.85
N GLU A 168 -4.14 -27.80 -14.82
CA GLU A 168 -3.44 -28.26 -13.62
C GLU A 168 -3.41 -27.18 -12.53
N LEU A 169 -3.19 -25.91 -12.89
CA LEU A 169 -3.25 -24.79 -11.93
C LEU A 169 -4.66 -24.59 -11.37
N VAL A 170 -5.69 -24.63 -12.22
CA VAL A 170 -7.08 -24.52 -11.78
C VAL A 170 -7.48 -25.72 -10.94
N HIS A 171 -7.10 -26.92 -11.34
CA HIS A 171 -7.40 -28.14 -10.60
C HIS A 171 -6.71 -28.15 -9.23
N SER A 172 -5.43 -27.77 -9.17
CA SER A 172 -4.70 -27.66 -7.91
C SER A 172 -5.28 -26.58 -6.99
N TYR A 173 -5.64 -25.42 -7.52
CA TYR A 173 -6.28 -24.35 -6.74
C TYR A 173 -7.67 -24.75 -6.24
N LEU A 174 -8.50 -25.37 -7.10
CA LEU A 174 -9.81 -25.89 -6.73
C LEU A 174 -9.70 -27.04 -5.73
N GLN A 175 -8.74 -27.96 -5.88
CA GLN A 175 -8.48 -28.98 -4.87
C GLN A 175 -8.05 -28.36 -3.54
N GLN A 176 -7.21 -27.33 -3.55
CA GLN A 176 -6.77 -26.64 -2.35
C GLN A 176 -7.90 -25.85 -1.67
N ALA A 177 -8.81 -25.28 -2.47
CA ALA A 177 -10.02 -24.60 -1.98
C ALA A 177 -11.06 -25.60 -1.42
N VAL A 178 -11.29 -26.73 -2.10
CA VAL A 178 -12.24 -27.77 -1.69
C VAL A 178 -11.72 -28.58 -0.50
N ARG A 179 -10.40 -28.79 -0.37
CA ARG A 179 -9.77 -29.41 0.80
C ARG A 179 -9.75 -28.51 2.03
N GLY A 180 -10.11 -27.23 1.91
CA GLY A 180 -10.05 -26.26 3.01
C GLY A 180 -8.62 -25.80 3.35
N ASP A 181 -7.62 -26.21 2.57
CA ASP A 181 -6.21 -25.81 2.76
C ASP A 181 -5.94 -24.35 2.33
N ALA A 182 -6.84 -23.75 1.55
CA ALA A 182 -6.74 -22.35 1.14
C ALA A 182 -6.95 -21.35 2.29
N THR A 183 -7.44 -21.79 3.46
CA THR A 183 -7.72 -20.91 4.62
C THR A 183 -6.88 -21.18 5.87
N LEU A 184 -5.88 -22.07 5.83
CA LEU A 184 -5.07 -22.40 7.02
C LEU A 184 -3.55 -22.19 6.81
N ARG A 185 -3.19 -21.21 5.98
CA ARG A 185 -1.90 -20.50 6.09
C ARG A 185 -2.01 -19.21 6.91
N LEU A 186 -3.12 -19.00 7.61
CA LEU A 186 -3.12 -18.19 8.82
C LEU A 186 -2.30 -18.96 9.87
N ARG A 187 -1.00 -18.69 9.85
CA ARG A 187 0.01 -19.01 10.86
C ARG A 187 -0.48 -19.96 11.95
N SER A 188 0.00 -21.20 11.89
CA SER A 188 0.08 -22.08 13.05
C SER A 188 0.76 -21.38 14.25
N GLU A 189 1.57 -20.35 14.02
CA GLU A 189 2.13 -19.48 15.06
C GLU A 189 1.07 -18.66 15.81
N ASP A 190 0.13 -18.00 15.11
CA ASP A 190 -0.89 -17.14 15.73
C ASP A 190 -1.95 -17.97 16.48
N LEU A 191 -2.30 -19.16 15.95
CA LEU A 191 -3.18 -20.10 16.64
C LEU A 191 -2.48 -20.78 17.83
N ALA A 192 -1.18 -21.07 17.76
CA ALA A 192 -0.40 -21.56 18.90
C ALA A 192 -0.24 -20.48 19.97
N GLU A 193 -0.09 -19.21 19.58
CA GLU A 193 -0.03 -18.08 20.49
C GLU A 193 -1.39 -17.90 21.22
N LEU A 194 -2.51 -17.90 20.50
CA LEU A 194 -3.87 -17.86 21.08
C LEU A 194 -4.17 -19.07 21.98
N ALA A 195 -3.71 -20.27 21.62
CA ALA A 195 -3.85 -21.48 22.43
C ALA A 195 -2.97 -21.44 23.70
N SER A 196 -1.78 -20.82 23.63
CA SER A 196 -0.86 -20.71 24.78
C SER A 196 -1.31 -19.64 25.79
N VAL A 197 -1.91 -18.55 25.32
CA VAL A 197 -2.52 -17.50 26.17
C VAL A 197 -3.74 -18.06 26.92
N THR A 198 -4.55 -18.90 26.28
CA THR A 198 -5.72 -19.53 26.93
C THR A 198 -5.33 -20.60 27.95
N ARG A 199 -4.33 -21.46 27.66
CA ARG A 199 -3.93 -22.55 28.58
C ARG A 199 -3.27 -22.06 29.87
N SER A 200 -2.53 -20.95 29.79
CA SER A 200 -1.85 -20.34 30.94
C SER A 200 -2.83 -19.58 31.84
N GLY A 201 -3.85 -18.95 31.25
CA GLY A 201 -4.92 -18.28 31.98
C GLY A 201 -5.89 -19.25 32.68
N GLN A 202 -6.18 -20.41 32.07
CA GLN A 202 -7.23 -21.32 32.55
C GLN A 202 -6.97 -21.87 33.97
N ARG A 203 -5.73 -22.26 34.30
CA ARG A 203 -5.37 -22.70 35.67
C ARG A 203 -5.60 -21.59 36.70
N ARG A 204 -5.27 -20.35 36.34
CA ARG A 204 -5.44 -19.18 37.21
C ARG A 204 -6.92 -18.91 37.46
N THR A 205 -7.77 -18.99 36.43
CA THR A 205 -9.22 -18.81 36.57
C THR A 205 -9.83 -19.90 37.45
N VAL A 206 -9.41 -21.16 37.27
CA VAL A 206 -9.91 -22.28 38.09
C VAL A 206 -9.53 -22.12 39.57
N PHE A 207 -8.27 -21.81 39.88
CA PHE A 207 -7.85 -21.59 41.27
C PHE A 207 -8.48 -20.35 41.91
N ALA A 208 -8.73 -19.29 41.13
CA ALA A 208 -9.43 -18.09 41.62
C ALA A 208 -10.91 -18.38 41.96
N ILE A 209 -11.62 -19.12 41.10
CA ILE A 209 -13.01 -19.53 41.35
C ILE A 209 -13.07 -20.45 42.58
N LEU A 210 -12.16 -21.42 42.67
CA LEU A 210 -12.13 -22.38 43.78
C LEU A 210 -11.78 -21.69 45.12
N GLY A 211 -10.82 -20.76 45.11
CA GLY A 211 -10.49 -19.94 46.28
C GLY A 211 -11.65 -19.05 46.73
N ALA A 212 -12.36 -18.39 45.80
CA ALA A 212 -13.53 -17.59 46.12
C ALA A 212 -14.67 -18.44 46.71
N ALA A 213 -14.94 -19.61 46.14
CA ALA A 213 -15.95 -20.53 46.66
C ALA A 213 -15.62 -21.03 48.08
N LEU A 214 -14.36 -21.42 48.32
CA LEU A 214 -13.90 -21.82 49.66
C LEU A 214 -13.95 -20.67 50.67
N GLY A 215 -13.61 -19.45 50.24
CA GLY A 215 -13.70 -18.25 51.07
C GLY A 215 -15.13 -17.95 51.50
N ILE A 216 -16.08 -17.96 50.56
CA ILE A 216 -17.51 -17.79 50.86
C ILE A 216 -17.98 -18.88 51.84
N MET A 217 -17.58 -20.13 51.62
CA MET A 217 -17.95 -21.25 52.49
C MET A 217 -17.38 -21.09 53.91
N ALA A 218 -16.14 -20.61 54.05
CA ALA A 218 -15.53 -20.32 55.35
C ALA A 218 -16.26 -19.18 56.09
N THR A 219 -16.66 -18.13 55.37
CA THR A 219 -17.44 -17.02 55.94
C THR A 219 -18.84 -17.47 56.39
N VAL A 220 -19.52 -18.27 55.58
CA VAL A 220 -20.86 -18.81 55.91
C VAL A 220 -20.80 -19.76 57.11
N LEU A 221 -19.79 -20.63 57.20
CA LEU A 221 -19.62 -21.53 58.35
C LEU A 221 -19.29 -20.78 59.65
N HIS A 222 -18.59 -19.65 59.56
CA HIS A 222 -18.38 -18.78 60.70
C HIS A 222 -19.69 -18.13 61.17
N GLY A 223 -20.54 -17.68 60.22
CA GLY A 223 -21.82 -17.04 60.52
C GLY A 223 -22.93 -17.98 61.01
N LEU A 224 -22.91 -19.26 60.62
CA LEU A 224 -23.93 -20.26 61.00
C LEU A 224 -23.64 -20.99 62.32
N GLU A 225 -22.61 -20.58 63.07
CA GLU A 225 -22.16 -21.25 64.31
C GLU A 225 -22.09 -22.79 64.19
N ALA A 226 -21.58 -23.28 63.05
CA ALA A 226 -21.53 -24.71 62.78
C ALA A 226 -20.79 -25.45 63.93
N GLY A 227 -21.50 -26.40 64.57
CA GLY A 227 -20.99 -27.15 65.71
C GLY A 227 -19.74 -27.98 65.37
N GLY A 228 -18.76 -27.97 66.27
CA GLY A 228 -17.49 -28.70 66.11
C GLY A 228 -16.39 -28.19 67.06
N VAL A 229 -15.19 -28.75 66.95
CA VAL A 229 -14.02 -28.33 67.74
C VAL A 229 -13.66 -26.88 67.39
N ARG A 230 -13.70 -25.98 68.38
CA ARG A 230 -13.44 -24.54 68.21
C ARG A 230 -11.99 -24.22 68.59
N TYR A 231 -11.29 -23.46 67.75
CA TYR A 231 -9.96 -22.94 68.05
C TYR A 231 -9.97 -21.42 67.84
N ALA A 232 -9.60 -20.67 68.88
CA ALA A 232 -9.66 -19.21 68.93
C ALA A 232 -11.06 -18.62 68.56
N GLY A 233 -12.14 -19.22 69.07
CA GLY A 233 -13.52 -18.75 68.86
C GLY A 233 -14.16 -19.10 67.50
N VAL A 234 -13.36 -19.62 66.56
CA VAL A 234 -13.79 -19.99 65.20
C VAL A 234 -13.79 -21.53 65.05
N PRO A 235 -14.76 -22.13 64.35
CA PRO A 235 -14.74 -23.58 64.08
C PRO A 235 -13.48 -24.00 63.32
N LEU A 236 -12.86 -25.13 63.68
CA LEU A 236 -11.65 -25.65 63.03
C LEU A 236 -11.84 -25.84 61.50
N ALA A 237 -13.06 -26.21 61.08
CA ALA A 237 -13.42 -26.34 59.68
C ALA A 237 -13.29 -25.01 58.90
N ALA A 238 -13.61 -23.87 59.52
CA ALA A 238 -13.46 -22.56 58.89
C ALA A 238 -11.99 -22.16 58.75
N TRP A 239 -11.12 -22.55 59.68
CA TRP A 239 -9.67 -22.39 59.55
C TRP A 239 -9.10 -23.22 58.41
N LEU A 240 -9.50 -24.48 58.26
CA LEU A 240 -9.05 -25.36 57.18
C LEU A 240 -9.50 -24.85 55.80
N LEU A 241 -10.75 -24.40 55.69
CA LEU A 241 -11.28 -23.84 54.45
C LEU A 241 -10.64 -22.48 54.12
N GLY A 242 -10.39 -21.64 55.13
CA GLY A 242 -9.67 -20.37 54.97
C GLY A 242 -8.23 -20.58 54.51
N ALA A 243 -7.52 -21.55 55.08
CA ALA A 243 -6.17 -21.93 54.63
C ALA A 243 -6.18 -22.48 53.20
N GLY A 244 -7.19 -23.28 52.84
CA GLY A 244 -7.39 -23.76 51.47
C GLY A 244 -7.68 -22.65 50.47
N ALA A 245 -8.52 -21.67 50.84
CA ALA A 245 -8.82 -20.49 50.03
C ALA A 245 -7.56 -19.63 49.81
N PHE A 246 -6.76 -19.43 50.87
CA PHE A 246 -5.52 -18.66 50.81
C PHE A 246 -4.46 -19.34 49.93
N ALA A 247 -4.30 -20.66 50.05
CA ALA A 247 -3.39 -21.43 49.19
C ALA A 247 -3.82 -21.39 47.71
N ALA A 248 -5.12 -21.48 47.43
CA ALA A 248 -5.68 -21.34 46.08
C ALA A 248 -5.47 -19.93 45.52
N PHE A 249 -5.59 -18.89 46.35
CA PHE A 249 -5.33 -17.51 45.97
C PHE A 249 -3.85 -17.26 45.63
N ILE A 250 -2.92 -17.78 46.44
CA ILE A 250 -1.48 -17.72 46.14
C ILE A 250 -1.15 -18.46 44.85
N ALA A 251 -1.77 -19.63 44.61
CA ALA A 251 -1.59 -20.38 43.37
C ALA A 251 -2.15 -19.64 42.13
N ALA A 252 -3.12 -18.73 42.32
CA ALA A 252 -3.69 -17.88 41.27
C ALA A 252 -2.95 -16.54 41.11
N TRP A 253 -1.97 -16.21 41.94
CA TRP A 253 -1.24 -14.95 41.87
C TRP A 253 -0.26 -14.95 40.68
N PRO A 254 -0.23 -13.90 39.84
CA PRO A 254 0.65 -13.86 38.67
C PRO A 254 2.11 -13.73 39.14
N ARG A 255 2.89 -14.80 38.98
CA ARG A 255 4.35 -14.70 39.07
C ARG A 255 4.85 -14.07 37.78
N GLN A 256 5.13 -12.77 37.82
CA GLN A 256 5.85 -12.08 36.75
C GLN A 256 7.21 -12.75 36.57
N ARG A 257 7.52 -13.16 35.33
CA ARG A 257 8.89 -13.34 34.86
C ARG A 257 9.22 -12.14 33.99
#